data_AF-A0A382AVV8-F1
#
_entry.id   AF-A0A382AVV8-F1
#
_cell.length_a   1.000
_cell.length_b   1.000
_cell.length_c   1.000
_cell.angle_alpha   90.00
_cell.angle_beta   90.00
_cell.angle_gamma   90.00
#
_symmetry.space_group_name_H-M   'P 1'
#
loop_
_entity.id
_entity.type
_entity.pdbx_description
1 polymer ?
#
loop_
_entity_poly.entity_id
_entity_poly.type
_entity_poly.pdbx_seq_one_letter_code
_entity_poly.pdbx_strand_id
1 'polypeptide(L)'
;MLSRAVSILRLVIIAVAIPFLLLSSNISWVVNWPPLYSYGFEKYDVDLYTGIQIKQLISAGKQIRDYFGDDKEFITVRVEKDGEIISNLYNHREILH
;
A
#
# COMPACT_ATOMS: atom_id res chain seq x y z
N MET A 1 47.03 -6.73 -2.92
CA MET A 1 45.96 -7.72 -2.59
C MET A 1 44.75 -7.04 -1.97
N LEU A 2 44.93 -6.19 -0.95
CA LEU A 2 43.84 -5.44 -0.31
C LEU A 2 43.00 -4.60 -1.29
N SER A 3 43.63 -3.86 -2.22
CA SER A 3 42.92 -3.06 -3.22
C SER A 3 42.01 -3.88 -4.14
N ARG A 4 42.45 -5.08 -4.55
CA ARG A 4 41.65 -5.99 -5.38
C ARG A 4 40.47 -6.56 -4.61
N ALA A 5 40.66 -6.93 -3.35
CA ALA A 5 39.59 -7.42 -2.49
C ALA A 5 38.50 -6.35 -2.28
N VAL A 6 38.90 -5.09 -2.04
CA VAL A 6 37.97 -3.96 -1.92
C VAL A 6 37.20 -3.71 -3.22
N SER A 7 37.87 -3.77 -4.37
CA SER A 7 37.20 -3.64 -5.68
C SER A 7 36.17 -4.74 -5.93
N ILE A 8 36.49 -5.99 -5.58
CA ILE A 8 35.56 -7.12 -5.72
C ILE A 8 34.36 -6.94 -4.79
N LEU A 9 34.60 -6.59 -3.52
CA LEU A 9 33.53 -6.35 -2.54
C LEU A 9 32.58 -5.25 -3.01
N ARG A 10 33.12 -4.12 -3.49
CA ARG A 10 32.32 -3.02 -4.04
C ARG A 10 31.46 -3.49 -5.21
N LEU A 11 32.02 -4.29 -6.12
CA LEU A 11 31.28 -4.79 -7.28
C LEU A 11 30.15 -5.73 -6.86
N VAL A 12 30.38 -6.61 -5.89
CA VAL A 12 29.34 -7.49 -5.33
C VAL A 12 28.22 -6.68 -4.68
N ILE A 13 28.56 -5.67 -3.87
CA ILE A 13 27.55 -4.80 -3.23
C ILE A 13 26.70 -4.11 -4.29
N ILE A 14 27.30 -3.53 -5.33
CA ILE A 14 26.56 -2.85 -6.40
C ILE A 14 25.69 -3.86 -7.19
N ALA A 15 26.25 -5.02 -7.54
CA ALA A 15 25.55 -6.04 -8.30
C ALA A 15 24.33 -6.62 -7.55
N VAL A 16 24.36 -6.64 -6.22
CA VAL A 16 23.22 -7.04 -5.38
C VAL A 16 22.28 -5.85 -5.13
N ALA A 17 22.80 -4.68 -4.77
CA ALA A 17 21.99 -3.53 -4.41
C ALA A 17 21.11 -3.04 -5.57
N ILE A 18 21.60 -3.08 -6.81
CA ILE A 18 20.83 -2.62 -7.98
C ILE A 18 19.53 -3.42 -8.16
N PRO A 19 19.55 -4.77 -8.27
CA PRO A 19 18.32 -5.56 -8.34
C PRO A 19 17.36 -5.31 -7.18
N PHE A 20 17.86 -5.25 -5.95
CA PHE A 20 17.02 -4.99 -4.77
C PHE A 20 16.37 -3.61 -4.83
N LEU A 21 17.14 -2.58 -5.18
CA LEU A 21 16.63 -1.21 -5.32
C LEU A 21 15.58 -1.12 -6.42
N LEU A 22 15.82 -1.76 -7.57
CA LEU A 22 14.86 -1.79 -8.67
C LEU A 22 13.57 -2.50 -8.23
N LEU A 23 13.69 -3.66 -7.59
CA LEU A 23 12.53 -4.42 -7.13
C LEU A 23 11.72 -3.62 -6.10
N SER A 24 12.37 -3.10 -5.06
CA SER A 24 11.70 -2.34 -4.01
C SER A 24 11.05 -1.06 -4.55
N SER A 25 11.75 -0.31 -5.40
CA SER A 25 11.24 0.96 -5.93
C SER A 25 10.04 0.75 -6.85
N ASN A 26 10.08 -0.26 -7.73
CA ASN A 26 8.96 -0.55 -8.61
C ASN A 26 7.73 -1.03 -7.83
N ILE A 27 7.92 -1.94 -6.86
CA ILE A 27 6.81 -2.42 -6.01
C ILE A 27 6.21 -1.26 -5.23
N SER A 28 7.05 -0.46 -4.55
CA SER A 28 6.59 0.70 -3.79
C SER A 28 5.83 1.69 -4.67
N TRP A 29 6.26 1.91 -5.91
CA TRP A 29 5.59 2.82 -6.83
C TRP A 29 4.20 2.31 -7.23
N VAL A 30 4.10 1.03 -7.61
CA VAL A 30 2.83 0.41 -8.03
C VAL A 30 1.84 0.32 -6.87
N VAL A 31 2.28 -0.13 -5.68
CA VAL A 31 1.42 -0.25 -4.50
C VAL A 31 0.91 1.11 -4.05
N ASN A 32 1.71 2.17 -4.21
CA ASN A 32 1.31 3.53 -3.86
C ASN A 32 0.46 4.24 -4.94
N TRP A 33 0.27 3.63 -6.11
CA TRP A 33 -0.37 4.27 -7.25
C TRP A 33 -1.90 4.30 -7.11
N PRO A 34 -2.55 5.48 -6.93
CA PRO A 34 -4.00 5.55 -6.68
C PRO A 34 -4.88 4.94 -7.77
N PRO A 35 -4.57 5.10 -9.09
CA PRO A 35 -5.36 4.51 -10.17
C PRO A 35 -5.51 2.99 -10.11
N LEU A 36 -4.55 2.28 -9.52
CA LEU A 36 -4.64 0.82 -9.35
C LEU A 36 -5.89 0.43 -8.56
N TYR A 37 -6.24 1.22 -7.53
CA TYR A 37 -7.35 0.97 -6.64
C TYR A 37 -8.66 1.49 -7.22
N SER A 38 -8.68 2.72 -7.75
CA SER A 38 -9.89 3.28 -8.35
C SER A 38 -10.37 2.43 -9.53
N TYR A 39 -9.45 1.94 -10.37
CA TYR A 39 -9.79 1.00 -11.44
C TYR A 39 -10.42 -0.29 -10.91
N GLY A 40 -9.90 -0.87 -9.83
CA GLY A 40 -10.49 -2.05 -9.21
C GLY A 40 -11.89 -1.79 -8.67
N PHE A 41 -12.10 -0.66 -8.01
CA PHE A 41 -13.41 -0.28 -7.48
C PHE A 41 -14.45 -0.09 -8.59
N GLU A 42 -14.08 0.62 -9.66
CA GLU A 42 -14.96 0.85 -10.81
C GLU A 42 -15.21 -0.44 -11.60
N LYS A 43 -14.17 -1.23 -11.88
CA LYS A 43 -14.29 -2.46 -12.69
C LYS A 43 -15.23 -3.49 -12.08
N TYR A 44 -15.28 -3.55 -10.75
CA TYR A 44 -16.07 -4.55 -10.02
C TYR A 44 -17.32 -3.96 -9.36
N ASP A 45 -17.71 -2.73 -9.73
CA ASP A 45 -18.92 -2.05 -9.21
C ASP A 45 -19.01 -2.11 -7.68
N VAL A 46 -17.88 -1.92 -7.00
CA VAL A 46 -17.76 -2.15 -5.55
C VAL A 46 -18.72 -1.26 -4.77
N ASP A 47 -19.00 -0.06 -5.26
CA ASP A 47 -19.96 0.85 -4.67
C ASP A 47 -21.39 0.28 -4.66
N LEU A 48 -21.80 -0.40 -5.73
CA LEU A 48 -23.12 -1.06 -5.82
C LEU A 48 -23.27 -2.22 -4.83
N TYR A 49 -22.23 -3.03 -4.66
CA TYR A 49 -22.28 -4.21 -3.78
C TYR A 49 -22.09 -3.88 -2.30
N THR A 50 -21.38 -2.79 -1.99
CA THR A 50 -21.01 -2.45 -0.62
C THR A 50 -21.85 -1.34 -0.02
N GLY A 51 -22.56 -0.53 -0.82
CA GLY A 51 -23.24 0.69 -0.34
C GLY A 51 -22.27 1.83 0.02
N ILE A 52 -20.97 1.67 -0.29
CA ILE A 52 -19.94 2.69 -0.06
C ILE A 52 -19.73 3.45 -1.36
N GLN A 53 -20.02 4.74 -1.38
CA GLN A 53 -19.86 5.56 -2.58
C GLN A 53 -18.40 5.54 -3.09
N ILE A 54 -18.22 5.62 -4.41
CA ILE A 54 -16.88 5.57 -5.04
C ILE A 54 -15.87 6.55 -4.43
N LYS A 55 -16.31 7.75 -4.05
CA LYS A 55 -15.45 8.75 -3.38
C LYS A 55 -14.93 8.26 -2.02
N GLN A 56 -15.77 7.56 -1.27
CA GLN A 56 -15.41 6.96 0.02
C GLN A 56 -14.51 5.74 -0.17
N LEU A 57 -14.71 4.93 -1.22
CA LEU A 57 -13.79 3.84 -1.58
C LEU A 57 -12.39 4.36 -1.95
N ILE A 58 -12.32 5.43 -2.74
CA ILE A 58 -11.04 6.08 -3.08
C ILE A 58 -10.35 6.62 -1.81
N SER A 59 -11.12 7.23 -0.91
CA SER A 59 -10.62 7.69 0.39
C SER A 59 -10.12 6.53 1.26
N ALA A 60 -10.87 5.42 1.32
CA ALA A 60 -10.48 4.21 2.05
C ALA A 60 -9.17 3.63 1.50
N GLY A 61 -9.05 3.53 0.18
CA GLY A 61 -7.81 3.10 -0.48
C GLY A 61 -6.62 4.00 -0.13
N LYS A 62 -6.81 5.32 -0.03
CA LYS A 62 -5.76 6.24 0.44
C LYS A 62 -5.39 5.96 1.90
N GLN A 63 -6.36 5.84 2.80
CA GLN A 63 -6.12 5.56 4.22
C GLN A 63 -5.33 4.26 4.43
N ILE A 64 -5.63 3.21 3.65
CA ILE A 64 -4.91 1.94 3.70
C ILE A 64 -3.46 2.12 3.26
N ARG A 65 -3.19 2.83 2.16
CA ARG A 65 -1.82 3.07 1.69
C ARG A 65 -1.03 3.92 2.68
N ASP A 66 -1.66 4.96 3.22
CA ASP A 66 -1.03 5.83 4.22
C ASP A 66 -0.66 5.03 5.49
N TYR A 67 -1.51 4.10 5.93
CA TYR A 67 -1.24 3.24 7.10
C TYR A 67 0.03 2.41 6.93
N PHE A 68 0.24 1.78 5.77
CA PHE A 68 1.45 0.99 5.53
C PHE A 68 2.74 1.83 5.40
N GLY A 69 2.62 3.15 5.30
CA GLY A 69 3.73 4.09 5.36
C GLY A 69 3.89 4.82 6.71
N ASP A 70 3.07 4.47 7.71
CA ASP A 70 3.03 5.09 9.04
C ASP A 70 3.43 4.06 10.12
N ASP A 71 3.88 4.52 11.27
CA ASP A 71 4.34 3.70 12.40
C ASP A 71 3.18 3.34 13.37
N LYS A 72 1.93 3.42 12.90
CA LYS A 72 0.74 3.13 13.71
C LYS A 72 0.59 1.63 13.94
N GLU A 73 0.26 1.25 15.18
CA GLU A 73 0.05 -0.14 15.56
C GLU A 73 -1.19 -0.78 14.91
N PHE A 74 -2.28 -0.02 14.76
CA PHE A 74 -3.54 -0.52 14.21
C PHE A 74 -4.08 0.35 13.08
N ILE A 75 -4.61 -0.31 12.04
CA ILE A 75 -5.26 0.37 10.93
C ILE A 75 -6.63 0.92 11.34
N THR A 76 -6.93 2.14 10.89
CA THR A 76 -8.28 2.72 10.97
C THR A 76 -8.67 3.23 9.59
N VAL A 77 -9.78 2.72 9.06
CA VAL A 77 -10.35 3.13 7.78
C VAL A 77 -11.75 3.68 8.01
N ARG A 78 -11.87 5.00 8.08
CA ARG A 78 -13.16 5.67 8.24
C ARG A 78 -13.81 5.88 6.87
N VAL A 79 -15.07 5.50 6.75
CA VAL A 79 -15.87 5.69 5.54
C VAL A 79 -17.30 6.08 5.88
N GLU A 80 -18.00 6.68 4.92
CA GLU A 80 -19.45 6.78 4.93
C GLU A 80 -20.03 5.64 4.09
N LYS A 81 -20.97 4.88 4.67
CA LYS A 81 -21.65 3.75 4.05
C LYS A 81 -23.15 3.96 4.23
N ASP A 82 -23.91 3.98 3.12
CA ASP A 82 -25.36 4.16 3.15
C ASP A 82 -25.84 5.40 3.97
N GLY A 83 -25.03 6.45 4.02
CA GLY A 83 -25.30 7.68 4.79
C GLY A 83 -24.89 7.62 6.26
N GLU A 84 -24.38 6.49 6.75
CA GLU A 84 -23.85 6.33 8.10
C GLU A 84 -22.32 6.39 8.12
N ILE A 85 -21.77 7.09 9.12
CA ILE A 85 -20.31 7.16 9.32
C ILE A 85 -19.84 5.91 10.06
N ILE A 86 -19.05 5.10 9.38
CA ILE A 86 -18.37 3.95 9.96
C ILE A 86 -16.99 4.41 10.44
N SER A 87 -16.75 4.35 11.76
CA SER A 87 -15.51 4.81 12.38
C SER A 87 -14.29 3.99 11.98
N ASN A 88 -14.45 2.68 11.79
CA ASN A 88 -13.46 1.79 11.22
C ASN A 88 -14.16 0.69 10.41
N LEU A 89 -13.76 0.52 9.14
CA LEU A 89 -14.29 -0.51 8.26
C LEU A 89 -13.92 -1.92 8.76
N TYR A 90 -12.79 -2.04 9.44
CA TYR A 90 -12.31 -3.29 10.01
C TYR A 90 -12.78 -3.46 11.46
N ASN A 91 -13.19 -4.67 11.81
CA ASN A 91 -13.50 -5.03 13.19
C ASN A 91 -12.23 -5.33 14.01
N HIS A 92 -12.38 -5.53 15.32
CA HIS A 92 -11.25 -5.75 16.23
C HIS A 92 -10.40 -6.97 15.86
N ARG A 93 -11.02 -8.04 15.33
CA ARG A 93 -10.26 -9.23 14.90
C ARG A 93 -9.45 -8.93 13.66
N GLU A 94 -9.99 -8.17 12.71
CA GLU A 94 -9.33 -7.84 11.45
C GLU A 94 -8.14 -6.90 11.62
N ILE A 95 -8.19 -5.96 12.56
CA ILE A 95 -7.04 -5.06 12.81
C ILE A 95 -5.87 -5.74 13.53
N LEU A 96 -6.08 -6.92 14.11
CA LEU A 96 -5.04 -7.71 14.80
C LEU A 96 -4.30 -8.67 13.86
N HIS A 97 -4.78 -8.86 12.62
CA HIS A 97 -4.21 -9.73 11.60
C HIS A 97 -3.32 -8.94 10.64
#